data_AF-A0A7S0JQR5-F1
#
_entry.id   AF-A0A7S0JQR5-F1
#
_cell.length_a   1.000
_cell.length_b   1.000
_cell.length_c   1.000
_cell.angle_alpha   90.00
_cell.angle_beta   90.00
_cell.angle_gamma   90.00
#
_symmetry.space_group_name_H-M   'P 1'
#
loop_
_entity.id
_entity.type
_entity.pdbx_description
1 polymer ?
#
loop_
_entity_poly.entity_id
_entity_poly.type
_entity_poly.pdbx_seq_one_letter_code
_entity_poly.pdbx_strand_id
1 'polypeptide(L)'
;RCIIQEQLLPPAERSFRPEGNGSLGVAGGEKYLVPGPGDSGIFFKFAIDAHGLYGGDAFAAKAAKHELTSVQALAAAAAMTSAAGAGAGAEGVGLSLGIPLLATVDYLGQRLLACSILPVGPTTLAYGSANAGADVLASSPQLVSALRQACDTLNIGPHNV
;
A
#
# COMPACT_ATOMS: atom_id res chain seq x y z
N ARG A 1 -14.74 -10.39 -18.85
CA ARG A 1 -15.34 -9.44 -17.89
C ARG A 1 -14.26 -9.10 -16.85
N CYS A 2 -14.17 -7.84 -16.43
CA CYS A 2 -13.22 -7.39 -15.42
C CYS A 2 -13.91 -6.40 -14.47
N ILE A 3 -13.29 -6.12 -13.32
CA ILE A 3 -13.80 -5.20 -12.29
C ILE A 3 -14.29 -3.88 -12.91
N ILE A 4 -13.47 -3.26 -13.77
CA ILE A 4 -13.76 -1.96 -14.40
C ILE A 4 -15.04 -2.01 -15.27
N GLN A 5 -15.19 -3.04 -16.12
CA GLN A 5 -16.37 -3.14 -16.99
C GLN A 5 -17.67 -3.36 -16.21
N GLU A 6 -17.59 -4.10 -15.10
CA GLU A 6 -18.77 -4.41 -14.29
C GLU A 6 -19.25 -3.23 -13.44
N GLN A 7 -18.47 -2.14 -13.35
CA GLN A 7 -18.92 -0.92 -12.67
C GLN A 7 -20.12 -0.26 -13.33
N LEU A 8 -20.31 -0.50 -14.63
CA LEU A 8 -21.48 -0.04 -15.38
C LEU A 8 -22.72 -0.91 -15.16
N LEU A 9 -22.57 -2.06 -14.49
CA LEU A 9 -23.69 -2.94 -14.14
C LEU A 9 -24.28 -2.54 -12.78
N PRO A 10 -25.60 -2.76 -12.58
CA PRO A 10 -26.20 -2.71 -11.25
C PRO A 10 -25.43 -3.61 -10.27
N PRO A 11 -25.26 -3.23 -8.99
CA PRO A 11 -24.48 -4.01 -8.02
C PRO A 11 -24.89 -5.48 -7.91
N ALA A 12 -26.17 -5.79 -8.08
CA ALA A 12 -26.70 -7.16 -8.05
C ALA A 12 -26.21 -8.05 -9.21
N GLU A 13 -25.79 -7.45 -10.33
CA GLU A 13 -25.35 -8.12 -11.54
C GLU A 13 -23.81 -8.21 -11.66
N ARG A 14 -23.08 -7.60 -10.72
CA ARG A 14 -21.62 -7.66 -10.68
C ARG A 14 -21.17 -9.04 -10.19
N SER A 15 -20.30 -9.67 -10.96
CA SER A 15 -19.63 -10.93 -10.63
C SER A 15 -18.54 -10.69 -9.58
N PHE A 16 -17.84 -9.56 -9.67
CA PHE A 16 -16.84 -9.14 -8.68
C PHE A 16 -17.49 -8.28 -7.61
N ARG A 17 -17.46 -8.76 -6.36
CA ARG A 17 -18.00 -8.03 -5.22
C ARG A 17 -16.86 -7.40 -4.42
N PRO A 18 -16.96 -6.12 -4.06
CA PRO A 18 -16.01 -5.55 -3.13
C PRO A 18 -16.15 -6.25 -1.77
N GLU A 19 -15.05 -6.31 -1.03
CA GLU A 19 -15.03 -6.82 0.34
C GLU A 19 -15.96 -5.95 1.20
N GLY A 20 -17.02 -6.59 1.72
CA GLY A 20 -18.31 -5.94 1.99
C GLY A 20 -18.59 -5.60 3.46
N ASN A 21 -17.58 -5.49 4.31
CA ASN A 21 -17.79 -5.50 5.76
C ASN A 21 -16.86 -4.56 6.55
N GLY A 22 -16.32 -3.53 5.89
CA GLY A 22 -15.60 -2.44 6.57
C GLY A 22 -14.22 -2.83 7.14
N SER A 23 -13.79 -4.08 6.94
CA SER A 23 -12.46 -4.58 7.31
C SER A 23 -11.35 -3.93 6.47
N LEU A 24 -11.66 -3.58 5.21
CA LEU A 24 -10.79 -2.86 4.31
C LEU A 24 -11.30 -1.42 4.23
N GLY A 25 -10.68 -0.51 5.00
CA GLY A 25 -11.16 0.83 5.31
C GLY A 25 -11.75 1.64 4.14
N VAL A 26 -12.52 2.67 4.43
CA VAL A 26 -13.42 3.32 3.44
C VAL A 26 -12.74 4.24 2.42
N ALA A 27 -11.51 4.70 2.68
CA ALA A 27 -10.84 5.69 1.84
C ALA A 27 -10.30 5.11 0.52
N GLY A 28 -10.44 5.87 -0.56
CA GLY A 28 -9.79 5.59 -1.85
C GLY A 28 -10.55 4.62 -2.76
N GLY A 29 -11.83 4.36 -2.46
CA GLY A 29 -12.76 3.60 -3.30
C GLY A 29 -12.95 2.14 -2.91
N GLU A 30 -13.65 1.41 -3.79
CA GLU A 30 -14.04 0.02 -3.59
C GLU A 30 -12.81 -0.91 -3.59
N LYS A 31 -12.80 -1.89 -2.69
CA LYS A 31 -11.67 -2.78 -2.45
C LYS A 31 -12.07 -4.22 -2.72
N TYR A 32 -11.21 -4.96 -3.38
CA TYR A 32 -11.43 -6.36 -3.73
C TYR A 32 -10.21 -7.17 -3.32
N LEU A 33 -10.46 -8.38 -2.83
CA LEU A 33 -9.42 -9.34 -2.54
C LEU A 33 -9.57 -10.53 -3.48
N VAL A 34 -8.54 -10.80 -4.28
CA VAL A 34 -8.49 -12.00 -5.12
C VAL A 34 -7.44 -12.93 -4.54
N PRO A 35 -7.84 -14.03 -3.87
CA PRO A 35 -6.90 -14.96 -3.27
C PRO A 35 -6.15 -15.75 -4.34
N GLY A 36 -4.89 -16.06 -4.05
CA GLY A 36 -4.03 -16.97 -4.79
C GLY A 36 -3.74 -18.25 -3.99
N PRO A 37 -2.75 -19.06 -4.41
CA PRO A 37 -2.30 -20.22 -3.65
C PRO A 37 -1.74 -19.83 -2.28
N GLY A 38 -2.14 -20.51 -1.22
CA GLY A 38 -1.69 -20.23 0.16
C GLY A 38 -2.13 -18.84 0.65
N ASP A 39 -1.22 -18.10 1.27
CA ASP A 39 -1.46 -16.74 1.77
C ASP A 39 -1.22 -15.64 0.71
N SER A 40 -1.02 -16.04 -0.56
CA SER A 40 -0.82 -15.09 -1.66
C SER A 40 -2.14 -14.57 -2.22
N GLY A 41 -2.08 -13.46 -2.94
CA GLY A 41 -3.23 -12.92 -3.65
C GLY A 41 -2.96 -11.51 -4.14
N ILE A 42 -3.99 -10.89 -4.72
CA ILE A 42 -3.95 -9.53 -5.21
C ILE A 42 -5.07 -8.74 -4.53
N PHE A 43 -4.67 -7.68 -3.85
CA PHE A 43 -5.57 -6.64 -3.40
C PHE A 43 -5.78 -5.64 -4.54
N PHE A 44 -7.03 -5.40 -4.90
CA PHE A 44 -7.39 -4.37 -5.87
C PHE A 44 -8.13 -3.23 -5.18
N LYS A 45 -7.80 -2.00 -5.57
CA LYS A 45 -8.52 -0.79 -5.18
C LYS A 45 -9.01 -0.06 -6.41
N PHE A 46 -10.32 -0.05 -6.61
CA PHE A 46 -10.96 0.70 -7.68
C PHE A 46 -11.12 2.16 -7.24
N ALA A 47 -10.40 3.06 -7.91
CA ALA A 47 -10.17 4.41 -7.43
C ALA A 47 -11.32 5.35 -7.78
N ILE A 48 -12.36 5.31 -6.94
CA ILE A 48 -13.53 6.19 -7.00
C ILE A 48 -13.77 6.85 -5.64
N ASP A 49 -14.44 7.99 -5.65
CA ASP A 49 -14.76 8.74 -4.44
C ASP A 49 -16.10 8.29 -3.83
N ALA A 50 -16.21 6.99 -3.52
CA ALA A 50 -17.45 6.36 -3.06
C ALA A 50 -18.07 7.01 -1.80
N HIS A 51 -17.26 7.72 -1.01
CA HIS A 51 -17.69 8.36 0.25
C HIS A 51 -17.48 9.88 0.26
N GLY A 52 -17.11 10.51 -0.87
CA GLY A 52 -16.94 11.97 -0.95
C GLY A 52 -15.73 12.53 -0.19
N LEU A 53 -14.71 11.71 0.09
CA LEU A 53 -13.51 12.09 0.85
C LEU A 53 -12.49 12.85 -0.01
N TYR A 54 -12.52 12.69 -1.33
CA TYR A 54 -11.52 13.24 -2.25
C TYR A 54 -12.05 14.41 -3.09
N GLY A 55 -13.35 14.69 -3.07
CA GLY A 55 -13.99 15.71 -3.88
C GLY A 55 -14.19 15.30 -5.35
N GLY A 56 -14.19 13.99 -5.63
CA GLY A 56 -14.43 13.43 -6.96
C GLY A 56 -13.45 12.33 -7.40
N ASP A 57 -13.88 11.52 -8.37
CA ASP A 57 -13.17 10.32 -8.83
C ASP A 57 -11.76 10.62 -9.39
N ALA A 58 -11.58 11.76 -10.06
CA ALA A 58 -10.27 12.17 -10.57
C ALA A 58 -9.24 12.34 -9.44
N PHE A 59 -9.66 12.83 -8.27
CA PHE A 59 -8.81 13.00 -7.10
C PHE A 59 -8.54 11.66 -6.40
N ALA A 60 -9.52 10.76 -6.35
CA ALA A 60 -9.32 9.38 -5.88
C ALA A 60 -8.32 8.62 -6.78
N ALA A 61 -8.43 8.76 -8.10
CA ALA A 61 -7.50 8.19 -9.08
C ALA A 61 -6.08 8.79 -8.95
N LYS A 62 -5.97 10.09 -8.62
CA LYS A 62 -4.70 10.74 -8.31
C LYS A 62 -4.09 10.18 -7.02
N ALA A 63 -4.89 10.01 -5.96
CA ALA A 63 -4.44 9.42 -4.70
C ALA A 63 -3.92 7.98 -4.90
N ALA A 64 -4.61 7.16 -5.69
CA ALA A 64 -4.14 5.81 -6.05
C ALA A 64 -2.79 5.84 -6.78
N LYS A 65 -2.53 6.83 -7.65
CA LYS A 65 -1.20 6.97 -8.27
C LYS A 65 -0.13 7.33 -7.25
N HIS A 66 -0.45 8.17 -6.27
CA HIS A 66 0.49 8.53 -5.21
C HIS A 66 0.85 7.35 -4.30
N GLU A 67 -0.01 6.34 -4.15
CA GLU A 67 0.36 5.08 -3.47
C GLU A 67 1.44 4.31 -4.21
N LEU A 68 1.39 4.25 -5.55
CA LEU A 68 2.49 3.68 -6.34
C LEU A 68 3.77 4.52 -6.21
N THR A 69 3.65 5.84 -6.30
CA THR A 69 4.80 6.75 -6.18
C THR A 69 5.45 6.69 -4.80
N SER A 70 4.68 6.55 -3.72
CA SER A 70 5.24 6.43 -2.36
C SER A 70 6.03 5.13 -2.20
N VAL A 71 5.52 4.03 -2.74
CA VAL A 71 6.23 2.73 -2.75
C VAL A 71 7.53 2.82 -3.56
N GLN A 72 7.52 3.48 -4.72
CA GLN A 72 8.72 3.71 -5.53
C GLN A 72 9.76 4.57 -4.80
N ALA A 73 9.33 5.62 -4.12
CA ALA A 73 10.20 6.47 -3.32
C ALA A 73 10.84 5.71 -2.16
N LEU A 74 10.05 4.89 -1.45
CA LEU A 74 10.56 4.03 -0.38
C LEU A 74 11.55 2.99 -0.90
N ALA A 75 11.29 2.38 -2.06
CA ALA A 75 12.21 1.46 -2.71
C ALA A 75 13.56 2.10 -3.04
N ALA A 76 13.53 3.31 -3.61
CA ALA A 76 14.74 4.06 -3.92
C ALA A 76 15.51 4.44 -2.64
N ALA A 77 14.81 4.91 -1.60
CA ALA A 77 15.43 5.23 -0.31
C ALA A 77 16.08 4.00 0.33
N ALA A 78 15.38 2.86 0.37
CA ALA A 78 15.91 1.61 0.90
C ALA A 78 17.17 1.15 0.14
N ALA A 79 17.17 1.24 -1.19
CA ALA A 79 18.34 0.92 -2.01
C ALA A 79 19.55 1.86 -1.75
N MET A 80 19.31 3.13 -1.43
CA MET A 80 20.38 4.07 -1.08
C MET A 80 20.96 3.78 0.32
N THR A 81 20.11 3.36 1.29
CA THR A 81 20.58 2.98 2.64
C THR A 81 21.45 1.72 2.64
N SER A 82 21.21 0.78 1.72
CA SER A 82 22.04 -0.42 1.57
C SER A 82 23.36 -0.18 0.85
N ALA A 83 23.43 0.80 -0.06
CA ALA A 83 24.67 1.19 -0.73
C ALA A 83 25.63 2.01 0.16
N ALA A 84 25.09 2.80 1.10
CA ALA A 84 25.89 3.61 2.03
C ALA A 84 26.63 2.80 3.11
N GLY A 85 26.34 1.50 3.26
CA GLY A 85 27.02 0.58 4.19
C GLY A 85 28.30 -0.07 3.66
N ALA A 86 28.67 0.16 2.40
CA ALA A 86 29.79 -0.51 1.75
C ALA A 86 31.15 0.22 1.88
N GLY A 87 31.17 1.43 2.47
CA GLY A 87 32.38 2.23 2.63
C GLY A 87 32.45 2.89 4.00
N ALA A 88 33.48 2.54 4.78
CA ALA A 88 33.88 3.10 6.07
C ALA A 88 33.01 2.72 7.29
N GLY A 89 33.30 1.55 7.88
CA GLY A 89 33.30 1.31 9.34
C GLY A 89 32.00 1.49 10.15
N ALA A 90 30.93 1.99 9.55
CA ALA A 90 29.59 1.94 10.10
C ALA A 90 28.97 0.63 9.64
N GLU A 91 28.45 -0.17 10.58
CA GLU A 91 27.59 -1.30 10.23
C GLU A 91 26.34 -0.76 9.55
N GLY A 92 26.42 -0.59 8.23
CA GLY A 92 25.30 -0.13 7.43
C GLY A 92 24.20 -1.18 7.51
N VAL A 93 23.10 -0.82 8.17
CA VAL A 93 21.89 -1.63 8.24
C VAL A 93 21.24 -1.58 6.86
N GLY A 94 21.78 -2.37 5.92
CA GLY A 94 21.25 -2.48 4.58
C GLY A 94 19.84 -3.05 4.64
N LEU A 95 18.85 -2.21 4.35
CA LEU A 95 17.45 -2.59 4.45
C LEU A 95 17.02 -3.32 3.17
N SER A 96 17.01 -4.65 3.20
CA SER A 96 16.29 -5.45 2.21
C SER A 96 14.80 -5.41 2.55
N LEU A 97 14.11 -4.33 2.15
CA LEU A 97 12.64 -4.29 2.25
C LEU A 97 12.04 -5.21 1.19
N GLY A 98 11.22 -6.16 1.62
CA GLY A 98 10.24 -6.79 0.76
C GLY A 98 9.16 -5.77 0.43
N ILE A 99 9.16 -5.25 -0.80
CA ILE A 99 8.21 -4.25 -1.26
C ILE A 99 7.10 -4.96 -2.05
N PRO A 100 5.82 -4.69 -1.77
CA PRO A 100 4.75 -5.31 -2.54
C PRO A 100 4.85 -4.86 -4.01
N LEU A 101 4.57 -5.79 -4.93
CA LEU A 101 4.40 -5.45 -6.32
C LEU A 101 3.11 -4.63 -6.46
N LEU A 102 3.26 -3.37 -6.84
CA LEU A 102 2.16 -2.45 -7.09
C LEU A 102 2.07 -2.11 -8.59
N ALA A 103 0.86 -2.12 -9.13
CA ALA A 103 0.59 -1.69 -10.49
C ALA A 103 -0.69 -0.85 -10.55
N THR A 104 -0.69 0.16 -11.43
CA THR A 104 -1.90 0.92 -11.77
C THR A 104 -2.37 0.52 -13.16
N VAL A 105 -3.65 0.20 -13.31
CA VAL A 105 -4.31 -0.12 -14.58
C VAL A 105 -5.32 0.96 -14.90
N ASP A 106 -5.12 1.65 -16.01
CA ASP A 106 -6.05 2.64 -16.55
C ASP A 106 -6.83 2.03 -17.70
N TYR A 107 -8.16 2.00 -17.59
CA TYR A 107 -9.04 1.43 -18.61
C TYR A 107 -10.41 2.10 -18.59
N LEU A 108 -10.93 2.47 -19.76
CA LEU A 108 -12.22 3.18 -19.92
C LEU A 108 -12.33 4.48 -19.08
N GLY A 109 -11.22 5.19 -18.90
CA GLY A 109 -11.18 6.41 -18.07
C GLY A 109 -11.20 6.17 -16.57
N GLN A 110 -11.18 4.91 -16.13
CA GLN A 110 -11.18 4.51 -14.74
C GLN A 110 -9.82 3.92 -14.34
N ARG A 111 -9.48 4.01 -13.05
CA ARG A 111 -8.20 3.53 -12.52
C ARG A 111 -8.41 2.44 -11.49
N LEU A 112 -7.64 1.37 -11.62
CA LEU A 112 -7.52 0.29 -10.66
C LEU A 112 -6.08 0.21 -10.16
N LEU A 113 -5.88 0.16 -8.85
CA LEU A 113 -4.60 -0.18 -8.25
C LEU A 113 -4.60 -1.66 -7.88
N ALA A 114 -3.55 -2.38 -8.24
CA ALA A 114 -3.33 -3.78 -7.91
C ALA A 114 -2.07 -3.89 -7.04
N CYS A 115 -2.18 -4.57 -5.91
CA CYS A 115 -1.11 -4.77 -4.94
C CYS A 115 -0.99 -6.26 -4.61
N SER A 116 0.21 -6.83 -4.70
CA SER A 116 0.46 -8.17 -4.18
C SER A 116 0.28 -8.19 -2.66
N ILE A 117 -0.45 -9.16 -2.14
CA ILE A 117 -0.53 -9.39 -0.70
C ILE A 117 0.83 -9.91 -0.21
N LEU A 118 1.38 -9.26 0.80
CA LEU A 118 2.53 -9.75 1.54
C LEU A 118 2.06 -10.56 2.76
N PRO A 119 2.82 -11.56 3.24
CA PRO A 119 2.47 -12.35 4.42
C PRO A 119 2.68 -11.56 5.73
N VAL A 120 2.09 -10.37 5.82
CA VAL A 120 2.14 -9.49 6.99
C VAL A 120 0.87 -9.71 7.81
N GLY A 121 1.03 -10.22 9.02
CA GLY A 121 -0.04 -10.51 9.97
C GLY A 121 0.43 -10.36 11.41
N PRO A 122 -0.39 -10.76 12.40
CA PRO A 122 -0.08 -10.52 13.82
C PRO A 122 1.26 -11.09 14.30
N THR A 123 1.72 -12.19 13.69
CA THR A 123 2.98 -12.86 14.05
C THR A 123 4.18 -12.43 13.21
N THR A 124 3.96 -11.74 12.08
CA THR A 124 5.02 -11.34 11.14
C THR A 124 5.20 -9.83 11.05
N LEU A 125 4.26 -9.03 11.59
CA LEU A 125 4.39 -7.58 11.69
C LEU A 125 5.56 -7.24 12.63
N ALA A 126 6.59 -6.58 12.09
CA ALA A 126 7.75 -6.13 12.87
C ALA A 126 7.73 -4.62 13.17
N TYR A 127 7.07 -3.84 12.31
CA TYR A 127 6.86 -2.41 12.48
C TYR A 127 5.53 -1.99 11.84
N GLY A 128 4.70 -1.24 12.56
CA GLY A 128 3.45 -0.69 12.03
C GLY A 128 2.32 -0.69 13.03
N SER A 129 1.11 -0.41 12.57
CA SER A 129 -0.11 -0.31 13.38
C SER A 129 -1.26 -1.03 12.71
N ALA A 130 -2.11 -1.68 13.50
CA ALA A 130 -3.39 -2.25 13.03
C ALA A 130 -4.62 -1.39 13.42
N ASN A 131 -4.42 -0.29 14.16
CA ASN A 131 -5.49 0.56 14.72
C ASN A 131 -5.31 2.04 14.37
N ALA A 132 -5.04 2.31 13.09
CA ALA A 132 -4.89 3.66 12.54
C ALA A 132 -3.81 4.54 13.20
N GLY A 133 -2.81 3.94 13.86
CA GLY A 133 -1.66 4.61 14.45
C GLY A 133 -1.75 4.75 15.96
N ALA A 134 -2.88 4.40 16.58
CA ALA A 134 -3.05 4.55 18.03
C ALA A 134 -2.00 3.77 18.83
N ASP A 135 -1.64 2.57 18.35
CA ASP A 135 -0.50 1.81 18.85
C ASP A 135 0.42 1.39 17.69
N VAL A 136 1.70 1.71 17.80
CA VAL A 136 2.72 1.32 16.82
C VAL A 136 3.61 0.22 17.40
N LEU A 137 3.52 -0.98 16.83
CA LEU A 137 4.48 -2.05 17.07
C LEU A 137 5.83 -1.65 16.45
N ALA A 138 6.91 -1.86 17.20
CA ALA A 138 8.28 -1.56 16.78
C ALA A 138 9.25 -2.61 17.36
N SER A 139 9.05 -3.88 17.02
CA SER A 139 9.76 -5.01 17.63
C SER A 139 11.17 -5.24 17.08
N SER A 140 11.52 -4.65 15.93
CA SER A 140 12.86 -4.71 15.33
C SER A 140 13.55 -3.34 15.35
N PRO A 141 14.54 -3.11 16.26
CA PRO A 141 15.31 -1.86 16.29
C PRO A 141 16.03 -1.55 14.98
N GLN A 142 16.47 -2.59 14.26
CA GLN A 142 17.13 -2.47 12.95
C GLN A 142 16.15 -1.91 11.92
N LEU A 143 14.93 -2.46 11.85
CA LEU A 143 13.88 -1.97 10.95
C LEU A 143 13.48 -0.53 11.30
N VAL A 144 13.35 -0.20 12.58
CA VAL A 144 13.05 1.16 13.05
C VAL A 144 14.14 2.14 12.60
N SER A 145 15.41 1.80 12.82
CA SER A 145 16.54 2.65 12.42
C SER A 145 16.57 2.88 10.91
N ALA A 146 16.36 1.84 10.13
CA ALA A 146 16.41 1.93 8.68
C ALA A 146 15.20 2.68 8.10
N LEU A 147 14.00 2.49 8.66
CA LEU A 147 12.82 3.27 8.30
C LEU A 147 13.00 4.75 8.64
N ARG A 148 13.60 5.10 9.78
CA ARG A 148 13.94 6.49 10.12
C ARG A 148 14.87 7.10 9.08
N GLN A 149 15.94 6.40 8.71
CA GLN A 149 16.88 6.87 7.69
C GLN A 149 16.20 7.07 6.32
N ALA A 150 15.29 6.16 5.94
CA ALA A 150 14.50 6.31 4.72
C ALA A 150 13.57 7.53 4.80
N CYS A 151 12.89 7.73 5.94
CA CYS A 151 12.05 8.91 6.18
C CYS A 151 12.85 10.21 6.14
N ASP A 152 14.04 10.26 6.74
CA ASP A 152 14.93 11.43 6.70
C ASP A 152 15.36 11.75 5.26
N THR A 153 15.71 10.72 4.49
CA THR A 153 16.05 10.85 3.05
C THR A 153 14.89 11.41 2.23
N LEU A 154 13.67 11.00 2.56
CA LEU A 154 12.44 11.41 1.88
C LEU A 154 11.83 12.70 2.48
N ASN A 155 12.42 13.26 3.54
CA ASN A 155 11.88 14.37 4.33
C ASN A 155 10.42 14.12 4.80
N ILE A 156 10.18 12.91 5.33
CA ILE A 156 8.88 12.48 5.87
C ILE A 156 8.92 12.55 7.40
N GLY A 157 7.99 13.29 7.98
CA GLY A 157 7.84 13.38 9.43
C GLY A 157 7.19 12.14 10.05
N PRO A 158 7.35 11.93 11.37
CA PRO A 158 6.65 10.86 12.09
C PRO A 158 5.13 11.10 12.09
N HIS A 159 4.37 10.01 12.20
CA HIS A 159 2.93 10.08 12.41
C HIS A 159 2.66 10.53 13.85
N ASN A 160 2.01 11.69 14.03
CA ASN A 160 1.54 12.17 15.32
C ASN A 160 0.02 11.95 15.36
N VAL A 161 -0.45 10.99 16.16
CA VAL A 161 -1.88 10.77 16.44
C VAL A 161 -2.28 11.59 17.66
#